data_AF-V2XRF5-F1
#
_entry.id   AF-V2XRF5-F1
#
_cell.length_a   1.000
_cell.length_b   1.000
_cell.length_c   1.000
_cell.angle_alpha   90.00
_cell.angle_beta   90.00
_cell.angle_gamma   90.00
#
_symmetry.space_group_name_H-M   'P 1'
#
loop_
_entity.id
_entity.type
_entity.pdbx_description
1 polymer ?
#
loop_
_entity_poly.entity_id
_entity_poly.type
_entity_poly.pdbx_seq_one_letter_code
_entity_poly.pdbx_strand_id
1 'polypeptide(L)'
;MKKEEFEQQIQAMIPRPSPETTADLYELGLEVLDAQGQQDILAALDFIARNFDRSVLQSAYEIIRHGSAALPGEMVAAAVFLQNGDTSAQMAQMADAGHLMCFYTPREMGEVSPLAVCAVIENGKTKDFYSTRFGSFGPEETFSRAKAYAKQRNVTVTQALQRVTVSEEIGLALPGMAKALSDIFKRCPAVAAHITFDVDQSRVSVEYNPLWEKTLPPKRRESRGKPPKNLTR
;
A
#
# COMPACT_ATOMS: atom_id res chain seq x y z
N MET A 1 10.58 20.94 7.86
CA MET A 1 11.69 20.30 8.62
C MET A 1 13.01 20.99 8.24
N LYS A 2 14.02 21.06 9.13
CA LYS A 2 15.34 21.59 8.73
C LYS A 2 16.08 20.62 7.82
N LYS A 3 16.94 21.13 6.92
CA LYS A 3 17.69 20.30 5.96
C LYS A 3 18.59 19.29 6.67
N GLU A 4 19.28 19.70 7.72
CA GLU A 4 20.19 18.84 8.48
C GLU A 4 19.44 17.69 9.17
N GLU A 5 18.23 17.94 9.67
CA GLU A 5 17.37 16.91 10.28
C GLU A 5 16.87 15.89 9.24
N PHE A 6 16.58 16.35 8.03
CA PHE A 6 16.18 15.48 6.92
C PHE A 6 17.36 14.60 6.46
N GLU A 7 18.52 15.21 6.22
CA GLU A 7 19.75 14.51 5.83
C GLU A 7 20.16 13.46 6.85
N GLN A 8 20.10 13.77 8.15
CA GLN A 8 20.39 12.81 9.21
C GLN A 8 19.44 11.61 9.19
N GLN A 9 18.15 11.82 8.94
CA GLN A 9 17.18 10.73 8.85
C GLN A 9 17.41 9.86 7.60
N ILE A 10 17.69 10.47 6.45
CA ILE A 10 18.07 9.76 5.23
C ILE A 10 19.34 8.93 5.46
N GLN A 11 20.37 9.51 6.10
CA GLN A 11 21.63 8.83 6.38
C GLN A 11 21.45 7.62 7.31
N ALA A 12 20.49 7.68 8.23
CA ALA A 12 20.17 6.57 9.13
C ALA A 12 19.38 5.45 8.45
N MET A 13 18.55 5.79 7.46
CA MET A 13 17.58 4.88 6.84
C MET A 13 18.08 4.24 5.54
N ILE A 14 18.66 5.04 4.65
CA ILE A 14 19.01 4.62 3.29
C ILE A 14 20.33 3.83 3.31
N PRO A 15 20.43 2.68 2.62
CA PRO A 15 21.64 1.85 2.66
C PRO A 15 22.89 2.56 2.11
N ARG A 16 22.75 3.31 1.02
CA ARG A 16 23.83 4.05 0.34
C ARG A 16 23.31 5.43 -0.07
N PRO A 17 23.18 6.38 0.87
CA PRO A 17 22.70 7.72 0.57
C PRO A 17 23.73 8.47 -0.28
N SER A 18 23.24 9.32 -1.19
CA SER A 18 24.05 10.27 -1.98
C SER A 18 23.69 11.69 -1.55
N PRO A 19 24.68 12.59 -1.36
CA PRO A 19 24.41 13.99 -1.06
C PRO A 19 23.51 14.66 -2.11
N GLU A 20 23.76 14.38 -3.40
CA GLU A 20 22.98 14.93 -4.51
C GLU A 20 21.53 14.44 -4.46
N THR A 21 21.33 13.12 -4.38
CA THR A 21 19.97 12.53 -4.35
C THR A 21 19.19 12.98 -3.11
N THR A 22 19.87 13.16 -1.98
CA THR A 22 19.27 13.66 -0.74
C THR A 22 18.85 15.13 -0.88
N ALA A 23 19.68 15.95 -1.52
CA ALA A 23 19.35 17.35 -1.77
C ALA A 23 18.16 17.47 -2.71
N ASP A 24 18.12 16.70 -3.80
CA ASP A 24 17.02 16.71 -4.77
C ASP A 24 15.68 16.32 -4.10
N LEU A 25 15.68 15.31 -3.22
CA LEU A 25 14.48 14.92 -2.46
C LEU A 25 14.07 15.98 -1.44
N TYR A 26 15.02 16.66 -0.81
CA TYR A 26 14.72 17.75 0.11
C TYR A 26 14.04 18.93 -0.62
N GLU A 27 14.56 19.29 -1.79
CA GLU A 27 14.02 20.34 -2.67
C GLU A 27 12.65 19.95 -3.21
N LEU A 28 12.45 18.71 -3.67
CA LEU A 28 11.14 18.18 -4.06
C LEU A 28 10.09 18.41 -2.96
N GLY A 29 10.46 18.09 -1.71
CA GLY A 29 9.58 18.30 -0.57
C GLY A 29 9.28 19.77 -0.24
N LEU A 30 10.13 20.71 -0.66
CA LEU A 30 9.92 22.15 -0.46
C LEU A 30 9.08 22.77 -1.58
N GLU A 31 9.31 22.36 -2.83
CA GLU A 31 8.81 23.05 -4.01
C GLU A 31 7.52 22.47 -4.56
N VAL A 32 7.33 21.16 -4.43
CA VAL A 32 6.23 20.44 -5.09
C VAL A 32 5.17 19.97 -4.10
N LEU A 33 5.54 19.77 -2.84
CA LEU A 33 4.66 19.27 -1.80
C LEU A 33 4.21 20.38 -0.84
N ASP A 34 3.17 20.09 -0.04
CA ASP A 34 2.66 21.01 0.98
C ASP A 34 3.65 21.19 2.14
N ALA A 35 3.27 21.94 3.18
CA ALA A 35 4.11 22.25 4.35
C ALA A 35 4.71 21.02 5.09
N GLN A 36 4.19 19.82 4.81
CA GLN A 36 4.65 18.54 5.33
C GLN A 36 5.50 17.72 4.34
N GLY A 37 5.86 18.24 3.17
CA GLY A 37 6.46 17.48 2.08
C GLY A 37 7.69 16.65 2.44
N GLN A 38 8.61 17.20 3.25
CA GLN A 38 9.76 16.42 3.71
C GLN A 38 9.37 15.32 4.69
N GLN A 39 8.39 15.56 5.57
CA GLN A 39 7.87 14.51 6.45
C GLN A 39 7.21 13.38 5.63
N ASP A 40 6.47 13.73 4.58
CA ASP A 40 5.78 12.74 3.74
C ASP A 40 6.76 11.87 2.96
N ILE A 41 7.85 12.45 2.45
CA ILE A 41 8.95 11.70 1.81
C ILE A 41 9.60 10.74 2.83
N LEU A 42 9.88 11.21 4.04
CA LEU A 42 10.46 10.37 5.09
C LEU A 42 9.50 9.25 5.54
N ALA A 43 8.21 9.54 5.64
CA ALA A 43 7.19 8.53 5.96
C ALA A 43 7.08 7.46 4.87
N ALA A 44 7.14 7.86 3.59
CA ALA A 44 7.17 6.92 2.48
C ALA A 44 8.43 6.04 2.50
N LEU A 45 9.61 6.63 2.70
CA LEU A 45 10.87 5.87 2.78
C LEU A 45 10.91 4.95 4.01
N ASP A 46 10.45 5.40 5.18
CA ASP A 46 10.36 4.56 6.39
C ASP A 46 9.40 3.39 6.16
N PHE A 47 8.26 3.66 5.53
CA PHE A 47 7.31 2.62 5.16
C PHE A 47 7.97 1.58 4.25
N ILE A 48 8.72 2.01 3.24
CA ILE A 48 9.43 1.11 2.34
C ILE A 48 10.48 0.31 3.11
N ALA A 49 11.28 0.97 3.96
CA ALA A 49 12.35 0.37 4.74
C ALA A 49 11.86 -0.75 5.68
N ARG A 50 10.65 -0.60 6.23
CA ARG A 50 10.06 -1.56 7.17
C ARG A 50 9.34 -2.71 6.49
N ASN A 51 8.91 -2.54 5.25
CA ASN A 51 8.00 -3.47 4.59
C ASN A 51 8.57 -4.14 3.33
N PHE A 52 9.69 -3.67 2.78
CA PHE A 52 10.30 -4.18 1.55
C PHE A 52 11.78 -4.49 1.74
N ASP A 53 12.38 -5.15 0.74
CA ASP A 53 13.80 -5.47 0.76
C ASP A 53 14.68 -4.20 0.76
N ARG A 54 15.87 -4.29 1.37
CA ARG A 54 16.82 -3.15 1.41
C ARG A 54 17.22 -2.65 0.03
N SER A 55 17.27 -3.52 -0.98
CA SER A 55 17.54 -3.14 -2.38
C SER A 55 16.38 -2.35 -3.00
N VAL A 56 15.13 -2.66 -2.62
CA VAL A 56 13.94 -1.93 -3.05
C VAL A 56 13.93 -0.53 -2.45
N LEU A 57 14.26 -0.40 -1.15
CA LEU A 57 14.43 0.92 -0.50
C LEU A 57 15.45 1.79 -1.23
N GLN A 58 16.63 1.23 -1.54
CA GLN A 58 17.67 1.96 -2.29
C GLN A 58 17.15 2.37 -3.68
N SER A 59 16.50 1.45 -4.40
CA SER A 59 16.01 1.71 -5.75
C SER A 59 14.90 2.76 -5.78
N ALA A 60 14.02 2.78 -4.79
CA ALA A 60 12.96 3.78 -4.64
C ALA A 60 13.54 5.17 -4.33
N TYR A 61 14.55 5.25 -3.46
CA TYR A 61 15.31 6.47 -3.17
C TYR A 61 16.01 7.03 -4.42
N GLU A 62 16.51 6.16 -5.30
CA GLU A 62 17.25 6.54 -6.51
C GLU A 62 16.37 6.91 -7.72
N ILE A 63 15.04 6.79 -7.64
CA ILE A 63 14.13 7.11 -8.77
C ILE A 63 14.38 8.52 -9.31
N ILE A 64 14.53 9.52 -8.42
CA ILE A 64 14.73 10.92 -8.77
C ILE A 64 15.96 11.15 -9.67
N ARG A 65 16.97 10.26 -9.59
CA ARG A 65 18.20 10.34 -10.40
C ARG A 65 17.98 10.05 -11.87
N HIS A 66 16.81 9.53 -12.24
CA HIS A 66 16.46 9.17 -13.61
C HIS A 66 15.65 10.26 -14.33
N GLY A 67 15.65 11.49 -13.81
CA GLY A 67 15.06 12.66 -14.47
C GLY A 67 13.57 12.87 -14.18
N SER A 68 12.96 12.03 -13.34
CA SER A 68 11.62 12.24 -12.79
C SER A 68 11.60 11.93 -11.31
N ALA A 69 10.93 12.78 -10.54
CA ALA A 69 10.63 12.51 -9.14
C ALA A 69 9.39 11.61 -9.04
N ALA A 70 9.33 10.79 -7.98
CA ALA A 70 8.12 10.11 -7.56
C ALA A 70 7.60 10.78 -6.28
N LEU A 71 6.31 11.11 -6.25
CA LEU A 71 5.65 11.62 -5.05
C LEU A 71 5.56 10.52 -3.99
N PRO A 72 5.34 10.84 -2.69
CA PRO A 72 5.35 9.86 -1.60
C PRO A 72 4.49 8.60 -1.86
N GLY A 73 3.26 8.75 -2.34
CA GLY A 73 2.41 7.61 -2.70
C GLY A 73 2.91 6.82 -3.91
N GLU A 74 3.52 7.50 -4.88
CA GLU A 74 4.14 6.90 -6.06
C GLU A 74 5.40 6.12 -5.71
N MET A 75 6.19 6.59 -4.71
CA MET A 75 7.34 5.85 -4.19
C MET A 75 6.90 4.50 -3.62
N VAL A 76 5.78 4.47 -2.90
CA VAL A 76 5.23 3.22 -2.36
C VAL A 76 4.68 2.33 -3.47
N ALA A 77 4.02 2.90 -4.49
CA ALA A 77 3.59 2.14 -5.67
C ALA A 77 4.78 1.54 -6.43
N ALA A 78 5.83 2.34 -6.65
CA ALA A 78 7.08 1.92 -7.27
C ALA A 78 7.74 0.78 -6.49
N ALA A 79 7.77 0.87 -5.16
CA ALA A 79 8.34 -0.18 -4.30
C ALA A 79 7.69 -1.55 -4.53
N VAL A 80 6.38 -1.59 -4.82
CA VAL A 80 5.69 -2.85 -5.17
C VAL A 80 6.23 -3.45 -6.47
N PHE A 81 6.38 -2.64 -7.52
CA PHE A 81 6.90 -3.09 -8.81
C PHE A 81 8.40 -3.45 -8.73
N LEU A 82 9.20 -2.66 -8.03
CA LEU A 82 10.62 -2.94 -7.76
C LEU A 82 10.79 -4.26 -7.01
N GLN A 83 9.96 -4.53 -6.00
CA GLN A 83 9.94 -5.81 -5.28
C GLN A 83 9.51 -6.98 -6.17
N ASN A 84 8.81 -6.71 -7.26
CA ASN A 84 8.44 -7.67 -8.30
C ASN A 84 9.46 -7.77 -9.45
N GLY A 85 10.57 -7.03 -9.39
CA GLY A 85 11.71 -7.15 -10.30
C GLY A 85 11.89 -6.03 -11.33
N ASP A 86 11.07 -4.96 -11.29
CA ASP A 86 11.31 -3.77 -12.11
C ASP A 86 12.51 -2.95 -11.62
N THR A 87 12.88 -1.92 -12.39
CA THR A 87 14.04 -1.04 -12.13
C THR A 87 13.65 0.39 -11.78
N SER A 88 14.53 1.11 -11.08
CA SER A 88 14.34 2.53 -10.74
C SER A 88 14.12 3.42 -11.97
N ALA A 89 14.80 3.11 -13.08
CA ALA A 89 14.62 3.82 -14.35
C ALA A 89 13.22 3.63 -14.95
N GLN A 90 12.68 2.41 -14.93
CA GLN A 90 11.30 2.16 -15.37
C GLN A 90 10.30 2.84 -14.45
N MET A 91 10.54 2.84 -13.13
CA MET A 91 9.67 3.50 -12.16
C MET A 91 9.66 5.02 -12.35
N ALA A 92 10.81 5.63 -12.67
CA ALA A 92 10.87 7.05 -13.00
C ALA A 92 10.01 7.39 -14.23
N GLN A 93 10.05 6.56 -15.28
CA GLN A 93 9.18 6.74 -16.46
C GLN A 93 7.70 6.58 -16.13
N MET A 94 7.35 5.62 -15.26
CA MET A 94 5.96 5.44 -14.83
C MET A 94 5.47 6.60 -13.95
N ALA A 95 6.33 7.16 -13.11
CA ALA A 95 6.03 8.36 -12.32
C ALA A 95 5.79 9.58 -13.23
N ASP A 96 6.70 9.84 -14.17
CA ASP A 96 6.58 10.93 -15.15
C ASP A 96 5.28 10.84 -15.98
N ALA A 97 4.90 9.61 -16.38
CA ALA A 97 3.66 9.34 -17.09
C ALA A 97 2.39 9.39 -16.21
N GLY A 98 2.52 9.68 -14.90
CA GLY A 98 1.42 9.68 -13.94
C GLY A 98 0.79 8.31 -13.67
N HIS A 99 1.48 7.22 -14.03
CA HIS A 99 0.97 5.84 -13.92
C HIS A 99 1.10 5.26 -12.50
N LEU A 100 1.76 5.96 -11.59
CA LEU A 100 1.89 5.57 -10.18
C LEU A 100 1.00 6.41 -9.24
N MET A 101 0.29 7.40 -9.78
CA MET A 101 -0.54 8.33 -9.01
C MET A 101 -1.67 7.63 -8.25
N CYS A 102 -2.18 8.33 -7.24
CA CYS A 102 -3.33 7.90 -6.44
C CYS A 102 -3.14 6.56 -5.71
N PHE A 103 -1.91 6.12 -5.46
CA PHE A 103 -1.68 4.98 -4.58
C PHE A 103 -1.69 5.39 -3.09
N TYR A 104 -1.37 4.45 -2.21
CA TYR A 104 -1.30 4.68 -0.78
C TYR A 104 -0.11 5.54 -0.38
N THR A 105 -0.39 6.64 0.33
CA THR A 105 0.61 7.52 0.95
C THR A 105 0.60 7.31 2.47
N PRO A 106 1.71 6.81 3.08
CA PRO A 106 1.86 6.76 4.53
C PRO A 106 1.82 8.16 5.13
N ARG A 107 1.16 8.33 6.27
CA ARG A 107 0.98 9.63 6.94
C ARG A 107 2.02 9.91 8.00
N GLU A 108 2.61 8.85 8.55
CA GLU A 108 3.61 8.94 9.60
C GLU A 108 4.61 7.79 9.52
N MET A 109 5.81 8.03 10.03
CA MET A 109 6.78 6.95 10.23
C MET A 109 6.23 5.93 11.23
N GLY A 110 6.56 4.67 11.05
CA GLY A 110 6.07 3.60 11.91
C GLY A 110 4.70 3.03 11.52
N GLU A 111 4.03 3.60 10.50
CA GLU A 111 2.72 3.14 10.05
C GLU A 111 2.74 1.66 9.61
N VAL A 112 1.69 0.93 9.97
CA VAL A 112 1.52 -0.49 9.59
C VAL A 112 0.90 -0.55 8.21
N SER A 113 1.43 -1.42 7.34
CA SER A 113 0.87 -1.54 5.99
C SER A 113 -0.62 -1.88 5.97
N PRO A 114 -1.45 -1.10 5.25
CA PRO A 114 -2.85 -1.40 5.00
C PRO A 114 -3.09 -2.01 3.60
N LEU A 115 -2.03 -2.42 2.89
CA LEU A 115 -2.19 -3.00 1.56
C LEU A 115 -2.72 -4.42 1.65
N ALA A 116 -3.73 -4.75 0.86
CA ALA A 116 -4.26 -6.11 0.76
C ALA A 116 -4.64 -6.44 -0.69
N VAL A 117 -4.53 -7.72 -1.04
CA VAL A 117 -5.09 -8.26 -2.28
C VAL A 117 -6.50 -8.75 -1.99
N CYS A 118 -7.41 -8.50 -2.93
CA CYS A 118 -8.80 -8.92 -2.83
C CYS A 118 -9.19 -9.70 -4.08
N ALA A 119 -9.66 -10.92 -3.91
CA ALA A 119 -10.25 -11.73 -4.96
C ALA A 119 -11.78 -11.80 -4.77
N VAL A 120 -12.55 -11.59 -5.83
CA VAL A 120 -14.01 -11.83 -5.83
C VAL A 120 -14.31 -12.99 -6.74
N ILE A 121 -15.00 -13.99 -6.21
CA ILE A 121 -15.53 -15.12 -6.98
C ILE A 121 -17.02 -14.87 -7.18
N GLU A 122 -17.43 -14.57 -8.41
CA GLU A 122 -18.82 -14.27 -8.75
C GLU A 122 -19.18 -14.92 -10.10
N ASN A 123 -20.20 -15.76 -10.11
CA ASN A 123 -20.62 -16.57 -11.27
C ASN A 123 -19.50 -17.45 -11.83
N GLY A 124 -18.74 -18.11 -10.95
CA GLY A 124 -17.61 -18.97 -11.31
C GLY A 124 -16.40 -18.24 -11.90
N LYS A 125 -16.39 -16.90 -11.88
CA LYS A 125 -15.28 -16.07 -12.37
C LYS A 125 -14.59 -15.37 -11.20
N THR A 126 -13.27 -15.42 -11.19
CA THR A 126 -12.45 -14.68 -10.24
C THR A 126 -12.03 -13.34 -10.82
N LYS A 127 -12.19 -12.26 -10.06
CA LYS A 127 -11.64 -10.94 -10.36
C LYS A 127 -10.83 -10.42 -9.19
N ASP A 128 -9.59 -10.07 -9.46
CA ASP A 128 -8.66 -9.54 -8.47
C ASP A 128 -8.65 -8.00 -8.50
N PHE A 129 -8.50 -7.43 -7.33
CA PHE A 129 -8.22 -6.02 -7.10
C PHE A 129 -7.38 -5.88 -5.82
N TYR A 130 -7.04 -4.65 -5.45
CA TYR A 130 -6.31 -4.38 -4.20
C TYR A 130 -7.03 -3.36 -3.35
N SER A 131 -6.78 -3.40 -2.05
CA SER A 131 -7.19 -2.36 -1.11
C SER A 131 -5.97 -1.71 -0.48
N THR A 132 -6.07 -0.41 -0.26
CA THR A 132 -5.10 0.41 0.49
C THR A 132 -5.61 0.74 1.90
N ARG A 133 -6.66 0.03 2.36
CA ARG A 133 -7.43 0.36 3.57
C ARG A 133 -7.61 -0.84 4.50
N PHE A 134 -6.80 -1.88 4.35
CA PHE A 134 -6.88 -3.05 5.21
C PHE A 134 -6.73 -2.67 6.69
N GLY A 135 -7.58 -3.22 7.55
CA GLY A 135 -7.67 -2.86 8.96
C GLY A 135 -8.58 -1.66 9.26
N SER A 136 -9.04 -0.91 8.24
CA SER A 136 -10.05 0.15 8.42
C SER A 136 -11.49 -0.34 8.18
N PHE A 137 -11.68 -1.59 7.78
CA PHE A 137 -12.99 -2.20 7.54
C PHE A 137 -13.00 -3.68 7.95
N GLY A 138 -14.16 -4.18 8.33
CA GLY A 138 -14.41 -5.62 8.52
C GLY A 138 -14.78 -6.27 7.18
N PRO A 139 -14.05 -7.30 6.69
CA PRO A 139 -14.35 -7.95 5.42
C PRO A 139 -15.78 -8.51 5.33
N GLU A 140 -16.29 -9.16 6.37
CA GLU A 140 -17.63 -9.77 6.41
C GLU A 140 -18.74 -8.71 6.37
N GLU A 141 -18.57 -7.64 7.14
CA GLU A 141 -19.52 -6.52 7.17
C GLU A 141 -19.52 -5.79 5.81
N THR A 142 -18.34 -5.54 5.25
CA THR A 142 -18.17 -4.90 3.95
C THR A 142 -18.81 -5.72 2.85
N PHE A 143 -18.61 -7.05 2.88
CA PHE A 143 -19.24 -7.97 1.96
C PHE A 143 -20.77 -7.95 2.06
N SER A 144 -21.30 -7.98 3.28
CA SER A 144 -22.75 -7.91 3.52
C SER A 144 -23.36 -6.61 2.98
N ARG A 145 -22.70 -5.47 3.23
CA ARG A 145 -23.10 -4.16 2.70
C ARG A 145 -23.01 -4.11 1.17
N ALA A 146 -21.94 -4.67 0.58
CA ALA A 146 -21.75 -4.72 -0.87
C ALA A 146 -22.85 -5.56 -1.54
N LYS A 147 -23.24 -6.71 -0.97
CA LYS A 147 -24.36 -7.52 -1.47
C LYS A 147 -25.69 -6.75 -1.43
N ALA A 148 -25.97 -6.05 -0.33
CA ALA A 148 -27.19 -5.25 -0.21
C ALA A 148 -27.22 -4.10 -1.25
N TYR A 149 -26.10 -3.40 -1.41
CA TYR A 149 -25.94 -2.34 -2.40
C TYR A 149 -26.08 -2.85 -3.84
N ALA A 150 -25.43 -3.97 -4.17
CA ALA A 150 -25.48 -4.61 -5.48
C ALA A 150 -26.93 -4.93 -5.88
N LYS A 151 -27.69 -5.52 -4.95
CA LYS A 151 -29.13 -5.79 -5.13
C LYS A 151 -29.94 -4.51 -5.33
N GLN A 152 -29.68 -3.46 -4.53
CA GLN A 152 -30.41 -2.19 -4.61
C GLN A 152 -30.15 -1.43 -5.92
N ARG A 153 -28.91 -1.47 -6.41
CA ARG A 153 -28.47 -0.70 -7.59
C ARG A 153 -28.43 -1.50 -8.89
N ASN A 154 -28.79 -2.79 -8.83
CA ASN A 154 -28.72 -3.72 -9.96
C ASN A 154 -27.33 -3.75 -10.63
N VAL A 155 -26.29 -3.83 -9.79
CA VAL A 155 -24.87 -3.97 -10.20
C VAL A 155 -24.31 -5.26 -9.63
N THR A 156 -23.13 -5.69 -10.10
CA THR A 156 -22.51 -6.90 -9.53
C THR A 156 -21.93 -6.64 -8.14
N VAL A 157 -21.80 -7.69 -7.32
CA VAL A 157 -21.16 -7.57 -6.00
C VAL A 157 -19.69 -7.16 -6.17
N THR A 158 -19.05 -7.62 -7.23
CA THR A 158 -17.70 -7.18 -7.58
C THR A 158 -17.63 -5.67 -7.80
N GLN A 159 -18.55 -5.08 -8.57
CA GLN A 159 -18.61 -3.63 -8.78
C GLN A 159 -18.91 -2.87 -7.47
N ALA A 160 -19.76 -3.43 -6.61
CA ALA A 160 -20.05 -2.84 -5.30
C ALA A 160 -18.83 -2.87 -4.36
N LEU A 161 -18.12 -3.99 -4.26
CA LEU A 161 -16.91 -4.12 -3.45
C LEU A 161 -15.82 -3.15 -3.89
N GLN A 162 -15.60 -3.02 -5.21
CA GLN A 162 -14.62 -2.07 -5.75
C GLN A 162 -14.92 -0.61 -5.36
N ARG A 163 -16.18 -0.25 -5.12
CA ARG A 163 -16.57 1.10 -4.66
C ARG A 163 -16.40 1.32 -3.16
N VAL A 164 -16.50 0.27 -2.35
CA VAL A 164 -16.48 0.38 -0.87
C VAL A 164 -15.07 0.18 -0.29
N THR A 165 -14.24 -0.60 -0.97
CA THR A 165 -12.89 -1.00 -0.51
C THR A 165 -11.77 -0.16 -1.11
N VAL A 166 -12.05 0.56 -2.19
CA VAL A 166 -11.20 1.61 -2.75
C VAL A 166 -11.70 2.93 -2.17
N SER A 167 -10.80 3.74 -1.62
CA SER A 167 -11.19 5.07 -1.11
C SER A 167 -11.87 5.86 -2.22
N GLU A 168 -12.96 6.60 -1.91
CA GLU A 168 -13.60 7.52 -2.87
C GLU A 168 -12.64 8.61 -3.37
N GLU A 169 -11.48 8.78 -2.71
CA GLU A 169 -10.40 9.70 -3.07
C GLU A 169 -9.36 9.13 -4.05
N ILE A 170 -9.41 7.83 -4.36
CA ILE A 170 -8.38 7.15 -5.18
C ILE A 170 -8.97 6.72 -6.53
N GLY A 171 -8.69 7.55 -7.53
CA GLY A 171 -9.05 7.29 -8.92
C GLY A 171 -8.27 6.13 -9.52
N LEU A 172 -9.01 5.18 -10.08
CA LEU A 172 -8.55 4.10 -10.99
C LEU A 172 -7.59 3.07 -10.39
N ALA A 173 -7.95 1.79 -10.52
CA ALA A 173 -7.04 0.69 -10.21
C ALA A 173 -5.78 0.81 -11.07
N LEU A 174 -4.61 0.91 -10.43
CA LEU A 174 -3.33 0.95 -11.13
C LEU A 174 -3.17 -0.34 -11.96
N PRO A 175 -2.94 -0.25 -13.28
CA PRO A 175 -2.76 -1.42 -14.13
C PRO A 175 -1.64 -2.32 -13.60
N GLY A 176 -1.90 -3.63 -13.52
CA GLY A 176 -0.91 -4.60 -13.03
C GLY A 176 -0.66 -4.60 -11.51
N MET A 177 -1.09 -3.59 -10.76
CA MET A 177 -0.81 -3.46 -9.32
C MET A 177 -1.40 -4.61 -8.49
N ALA A 178 -2.64 -5.02 -8.76
CA ALA A 178 -3.26 -6.16 -8.07
C ALA A 178 -2.44 -7.45 -8.27
N LYS A 179 -1.93 -7.65 -9.48
CA LYS A 179 -1.07 -8.80 -9.82
C LYS A 179 0.28 -8.68 -9.12
N ALA A 180 0.93 -7.51 -9.17
CA ALA A 180 2.23 -7.30 -8.52
C ALA A 180 2.15 -7.53 -6.99
N LEU A 181 1.09 -7.03 -6.33
CA LEU A 181 0.81 -7.29 -4.92
C LEU A 181 0.59 -8.78 -4.64
N SER A 182 -0.17 -9.47 -5.49
CA SER A 182 -0.38 -10.92 -5.38
C SER A 182 0.92 -11.70 -5.52
N ASP A 183 1.75 -11.34 -6.51
CA ASP A 183 3.02 -11.98 -6.78
C ASP A 183 3.99 -11.84 -5.60
N ILE A 184 4.02 -10.68 -4.91
CA ILE A 184 4.91 -10.45 -3.76
C ILE A 184 4.33 -10.89 -2.41
N PHE A 185 3.04 -11.23 -2.33
CA PHE A 185 2.30 -11.44 -1.07
C PHE A 185 3.05 -12.32 -0.06
N LYS A 186 3.56 -13.48 -0.49
CA LYS A 186 4.21 -14.44 0.44
C LYS A 186 5.62 -14.05 0.86
N ARG A 187 6.25 -13.07 0.18
CA ARG A 187 7.66 -12.70 0.37
C ARG A 187 7.87 -11.26 0.87
N CYS A 188 6.82 -10.43 0.84
CA CYS A 188 6.93 -9.02 1.18
C CYS A 188 5.93 -8.64 2.30
N PRO A 189 6.39 -8.18 3.47
CA PRO A 189 5.50 -7.75 4.56
C PRO A 189 4.63 -6.54 4.21
N ALA A 190 4.89 -5.84 3.11
CA ALA A 190 4.02 -4.76 2.65
C ALA A 190 2.59 -5.24 2.35
N VAL A 191 2.36 -6.48 1.95
CA VAL A 191 1.00 -6.96 1.65
C VAL A 191 0.45 -7.67 2.88
N ALA A 192 -0.49 -7.04 3.59
CA ALA A 192 -0.97 -7.48 4.88
C ALA A 192 -1.83 -8.75 4.82
N ALA A 193 -2.68 -8.85 3.81
CA ALA A 193 -3.62 -9.95 3.67
C ALA A 193 -4.02 -10.20 2.21
N HIS A 194 -4.49 -11.43 1.96
CA HIS A 194 -5.26 -11.80 0.80
C HIS A 194 -6.68 -12.14 1.24
N ILE A 195 -7.66 -11.35 0.80
CA ILE A 195 -9.07 -11.52 1.13
C ILE A 195 -9.77 -12.16 -0.07
N THR A 196 -10.54 -13.22 0.17
CA THR A 196 -11.42 -13.80 -0.85
C THR A 196 -12.88 -13.55 -0.47
N PHE A 197 -13.61 -12.89 -1.36
CA PHE A 197 -15.05 -12.69 -1.31
C PHE A 197 -15.71 -13.68 -2.27
N ASP A 198 -16.20 -14.79 -1.72
CA ASP A 198 -16.90 -15.82 -2.48
C ASP A 198 -18.40 -15.49 -2.51
N VAL A 199 -18.84 -14.85 -3.59
CA VAL A 199 -20.24 -14.45 -3.81
C VAL A 199 -21.12 -15.68 -4.00
N ASP A 200 -20.61 -16.67 -4.73
CA ASP A 200 -21.34 -17.88 -5.10
C ASP A 200 -21.65 -18.73 -3.87
N GLN A 201 -20.72 -18.81 -2.91
CA GLN A 201 -20.90 -19.52 -1.63
C GLN A 201 -21.29 -18.61 -0.47
N SER A 202 -21.43 -17.31 -0.71
CA SER A 202 -21.70 -16.29 0.31
C SER A 202 -20.74 -16.34 1.51
N ARG A 203 -19.44 -16.48 1.25
CA ARG A 203 -18.39 -16.63 2.27
C ARG A 203 -17.28 -15.59 2.09
N VAL A 204 -16.65 -15.20 3.19
CA VAL A 204 -15.42 -14.40 3.19
C VAL A 204 -14.31 -15.20 3.85
N SER A 205 -13.11 -15.20 3.28
CA SER A 205 -11.90 -15.72 3.92
C SER A 205 -10.77 -14.71 3.87
N VAL A 206 -9.95 -14.68 4.92
CA VAL A 206 -8.81 -13.76 5.05
C VAL A 206 -7.56 -14.59 5.35
N GLU A 207 -6.62 -14.59 4.41
CA GLU A 207 -5.28 -15.14 4.59
C GLU A 207 -4.35 -13.99 5.00
N TYR A 208 -3.84 -14.02 6.23
CA TYR A 208 -2.90 -13.01 6.71
C TYR A 208 -1.47 -13.35 6.27
N ASN A 209 -0.71 -12.31 5.93
CA ASN A 209 0.72 -12.47 5.65
C ASN A 209 1.50 -12.62 6.98
N PRO A 210 2.18 -13.75 7.21
CA PRO A 210 2.92 -13.98 8.46
C PRO A 210 4.13 -13.05 8.63
N LEU A 211 4.69 -12.50 7.55
CA LEU A 211 5.76 -11.49 7.63
C LEU A 211 5.21 -10.15 8.12
N TRP A 212 4.04 -9.74 7.61
CA TRP A 212 3.37 -8.54 8.07
C TRP A 212 2.92 -8.64 9.53
N GLU A 213 2.44 -9.80 9.98
CA GLU A 213 2.08 -9.97 11.40
C GLU A 213 3.27 -9.73 12.35
N LYS A 214 4.48 -10.04 11.89
CA LYS A 214 5.74 -9.76 12.62
C LYS A 214 6.15 -8.29 12.61
N THR A 215 5.51 -7.43 11.81
CA THR A 215 5.72 -5.97 11.85
C THR A 215 4.76 -5.28 12.82
N LEU A 216 3.68 -5.96 13.23
CA LEU A 216 2.70 -5.40 14.17
C LEU A 216 3.30 -5.15 15.56
N PRO A 217 2.94 -4.05 16.24
CA PRO A 217 3.32 -3.82 17.62
C PRO A 217 2.70 -4.88 18.56
N PRO A 218 3.33 -5.21 19.70
CA PRO A 218 2.93 -6.31 20.59
C PRO A 218 1.45 -6.30 20.98
N LYS A 219 0.91 -5.13 21.34
CA LYS A 219 -0.50 -4.95 21.73
C LYS A 219 -1.50 -5.35 20.63
N ARG A 220 -1.14 -5.19 19.34
CA ARG A 220 -2.01 -5.55 18.20
C ARG A 220 -1.93 -7.03 17.83
N ARG A 221 -0.90 -7.76 18.27
CA ARG A 221 -0.81 -9.22 18.07
C ARG A 221 -1.73 -9.96 19.05
N GLU A 222 -1.76 -9.53 20.30
CA GLU A 222 -2.55 -10.17 21.37
C GLU A 222 -4.07 -10.02 21.19
N SER A 223 -4.54 -8.93 20.59
CA SER A 223 -5.97 -8.71 20.34
C SER A 223 -6.55 -9.59 19.22
N ARG A 224 -5.70 -10.19 18.37
CA ARG A 224 -6.14 -11.06 17.26
C ARG A 224 -6.14 -12.55 17.60
N GLY A 225 -5.43 -12.96 18.64
CA GLY A 225 -5.46 -14.34 19.15
C GLY A 225 -6.63 -14.64 20.09
N LYS A 226 -7.50 -13.66 20.39
CA LYS A 226 -8.65 -13.83 21.27
C LYS A 226 -9.94 -13.74 20.44
N PRO A 227 -10.81 -14.77 20.46
CA PRO A 227 -12.13 -14.64 19.86
C PRO A 227 -12.88 -13.49 20.56
N PRO A 228 -13.77 -12.79 19.85
CA PRO A 228 -14.55 -11.71 20.44
C PRO A 228 -15.27 -12.27 21.68
N LYS A 229 -15.03 -11.65 22.84
CA LYS A 229 -15.82 -11.94 24.03
C LYS A 229 -17.25 -11.56 23.69
N ASN A 230 -18.11 -12.56 23.59
CA ASN A 230 -19.56 -12.38 23.56
C ASN A 230 -19.95 -11.42 24.69
N LEU A 231 -20.34 -10.19 24.35
CA LEU A 231 -21.14 -9.38 25.26
C LEU A 231 -22.53 -10.00 25.28
N THR A 232 -22.70 -10.91 26.22
CA THR A 232 -24.01 -11.42 26.63
C THR A 232 -24.47 -10.57 27.80
N ARG A 233 -25.27 -9.54 27.52
CA ARG A 233 -26.46 -9.06 28.23
C ARG A 233 -26.71 -7.59 27.95
#